data_AF-A0A7J3J2R4-F1
#
_entry.id   AF-A0A7J3J2R4-F1
#
_cell.length_a   1.000
_cell.length_b   1.000
_cell.length_c   1.000
_cell.angle_alpha   90.00
_cell.angle_beta   90.00
_cell.angle_gamma   90.00
#
_symmetry.space_group_name_H-M   'P 1'
#
loop_
_entity.id
_entity.type
_entity.pdbx_description
1 polymer ?
#
loop_
_entity_poly.entity_id
_entity_poly.type
_entity_poly.pdbx_seq_one_letter_code
_entity_poly.pdbx_strand_id
1 'polypeptide(L)'
;MGEAIWAGYTLVLGVEVPYPSIADVFWLAGYIPFFIALYLYVKIFGCALTKKTLAASMVTTIVLTIIVTGVLLVPVLGAEEDLLVEVADFAYPLLDLALFSVAHLGLILFWKGKLGKPWFLINLAIAMDTCADILFSYLTAHNAYYCGHMLELLYHFSYLLFMLAFYLHAKEL
;
A
#
# COMPACT_ATOMS: atom_id res chain seq x y z
N MET A 1 5.41 4.41 -13.31
CA MET A 1 6.08 3.56 -14.33
C MET A 1 5.33 2.26 -14.51
N GLY A 2 5.04 1.51 -13.43
CA GLY A 2 4.14 0.34 -13.48
C GLY A 2 2.83 0.62 -14.21
N GLU A 3 2.09 1.65 -13.80
CA GLU A 3 0.87 2.12 -14.49
C GLU A 3 1.01 2.31 -16.01
N ALA A 4 2.12 2.88 -16.46
CA ALA A 4 2.34 3.13 -17.89
C ALA A 4 2.61 1.83 -18.66
N ILE A 5 3.28 0.86 -18.03
CA ILE A 5 3.55 -0.46 -18.59
C ILE A 5 2.25 -1.27 -18.63
N TRP A 6 1.50 -1.28 -17.54
CA TRP A 6 0.16 -1.88 -17.48
C TRP A 6 -0.75 -1.31 -18.57
N ALA A 7 -0.83 0.02 -18.71
CA ALA A 7 -1.61 0.67 -19.76
C ALA A 7 -1.11 0.33 -21.17
N GLY A 8 0.19 0.10 -21.34
CA GLY A 8 0.76 -0.39 -22.60
C GLY A 8 0.24 -1.78 -22.97
N TYR A 9 0.22 -2.72 -22.02
CA TYR A 9 -0.36 -4.05 -22.24
C TYR A 9 -1.86 -3.97 -22.52
N THR A 10 -2.63 -3.26 -21.69
CA THR A 10 -4.10 -3.31 -21.72
C THR A 10 -4.71 -2.39 -22.77
N LEU A 11 -4.28 -1.13 -22.83
CA LEU A 11 -4.91 -0.10 -23.65
C LEU A 11 -4.29 0.01 -25.05
N VAL A 12 -3.01 -0.35 -25.20
CA VAL A 12 -2.30 -0.26 -26.50
C VAL A 12 -2.23 -1.61 -27.19
N LEU A 13 -1.77 -2.65 -26.49
CA LEU A 13 -1.61 -3.99 -27.07
C LEU A 13 -2.89 -4.83 -27.01
N GLY A 14 -3.81 -4.52 -26.09
CA GLY A 14 -5.06 -5.26 -25.92
C GLY A 14 -4.87 -6.69 -25.44
N VAL A 15 -3.81 -6.95 -24.66
CA VAL A 15 -3.49 -8.27 -24.12
C VAL A 15 -3.62 -8.29 -22.60
N GLU A 16 -3.92 -9.46 -22.06
CA GLU A 16 -3.89 -9.66 -20.60
C GLU A 16 -2.48 -9.46 -20.05
N VAL A 17 -2.39 -8.75 -18.93
CA VAL A 17 -1.13 -8.53 -18.24
C VAL A 17 -0.77 -9.82 -17.51
N PRO A 18 0.39 -10.45 -17.80
CA PRO A 18 0.81 -11.63 -17.05
C PRO A 18 1.04 -11.26 -15.59
N TYR A 19 0.60 -12.07 -14.63
CA TYR A 19 0.83 -11.78 -13.21
C TYR A 19 1.78 -12.81 -12.59
N PRO A 20 2.89 -12.38 -11.96
CA PRO A 20 3.47 -11.03 -11.97
C PRO A 20 4.05 -10.61 -13.34
N SER A 21 4.13 -9.30 -13.60
CA SER A 21 4.60 -8.67 -14.84
C SER A 21 5.86 -7.81 -14.65
N ILE A 22 6.31 -7.19 -15.74
CA ILE A 22 7.31 -6.10 -15.69
C ILE A 22 6.75 -4.88 -14.92
N ALA A 23 5.43 -4.62 -14.95
CA ALA A 23 4.85 -3.52 -14.19
C ALA A 23 5.06 -3.71 -12.68
N ASP A 24 4.94 -4.96 -12.20
CA ASP A 24 5.16 -5.33 -10.79
C ASP A 24 6.56 -5.02 -10.30
N VAL A 25 7.58 -5.16 -11.15
CA VAL A 25 8.95 -4.75 -10.81
C VAL A 25 8.99 -3.27 -10.42
N PHE A 26 8.26 -2.42 -11.14
CA PHE A 26 8.23 -0.98 -10.86
C PHE A 26 7.30 -0.61 -9.71
N TRP A 27 6.18 -1.30 -9.53
CA TRP A 27 5.31 -1.10 -8.38
C TRP A 27 6.03 -1.52 -7.08
N LEU A 28 6.60 -2.72 -7.04
CA LEU A 28 7.39 -3.21 -5.89
C LEU A 28 8.62 -2.35 -5.60
N ALA A 29 9.34 -1.90 -6.64
CA ALA A 29 10.47 -0.98 -6.46
C ALA A 29 10.04 0.37 -5.87
N GLY A 30 8.78 0.79 -6.09
CA GLY A 30 8.22 2.04 -5.58
C GLY A 30 8.13 2.11 -4.05
N TYR A 31 7.98 0.96 -3.37
CA TYR A 31 7.93 0.90 -1.90
C TYR A 31 9.22 1.41 -1.26
N ILE A 32 10.38 1.16 -1.88
CA ILE A 32 11.69 1.50 -1.32
C ILE A 32 11.85 3.02 -1.11
N PRO A 33 11.79 3.88 -2.16
CA PRO A 33 11.93 5.31 -1.98
C PRO A 33 10.80 5.88 -1.13
N PHE A 34 9.58 5.31 -1.19
CA PHE A 34 8.47 5.82 -0.42
C PHE A 34 8.64 5.57 1.08
N PHE A 35 9.02 4.34 1.45
CA PHE A 35 9.35 3.99 2.82
C PHE A 35 10.48 4.87 3.35
N ILE A 36 11.56 5.04 2.58
CA ILE A 36 12.69 5.90 2.95
C ILE A 36 12.22 7.34 3.19
N ALA A 37 11.39 7.90 2.32
CA ALA A 37 10.88 9.26 2.45
C ALA A 37 10.07 9.45 3.74
N LEU A 38 9.10 8.56 4.01
CA LEU A 38 8.29 8.62 5.23
C LEU A 38 9.15 8.44 6.49
N TYR A 39 10.07 7.47 6.47
CA TYR A 39 10.96 7.18 7.59
C TYR A 39 11.86 8.38 7.92
N LEU A 40 12.53 8.94 6.92
CA LEU A 40 13.39 10.11 7.11
C LEU A 40 12.60 11.31 7.62
N TYR A 41 11.37 11.51 7.11
CA TYR A 41 10.52 12.59 7.59
C TYR A 41 10.16 12.42 9.06
N VAL A 42 9.67 11.24 9.48
CA VAL A 42 9.34 10.97 10.89
C VAL A 42 10.59 11.09 11.78
N LYS A 43 11.75 10.63 11.29
CA LYS A 43 13.02 10.67 12.03
C LYS A 43 13.44 12.08 12.42
N ILE A 44 13.15 13.11 11.61
CA ILE A 44 13.44 14.53 11.93
C ILE A 44 12.80 14.92 13.26
N PHE A 45 11.61 14.38 13.54
CA PHE A 45 10.84 14.66 14.75
C PHE A 45 10.98 13.56 15.81
N GLY A 46 12.00 12.71 15.70
CA GLY A 46 12.21 11.55 16.58
C GLY A 46 12.31 11.90 18.07
N CYS A 47 12.73 13.12 18.42
CA CYS A 47 12.77 13.59 19.81
C CYS A 47 11.38 13.72 20.46
N ALA A 48 10.32 13.89 19.66
CA ALA A 48 8.94 13.95 20.12
C ALA A 48 8.29 12.55 20.24
N LEU A 49 8.96 11.50 19.74
CA LEU A 49 8.48 10.13 19.87
C LEU A 49 8.71 9.61 21.29
N THR A 50 7.63 9.19 21.93
CA THR A 50 7.68 8.53 23.23
C THR A 50 7.65 7.01 23.05
N LYS A 51 8.10 6.26 24.06
CA LYS A 51 7.94 4.79 24.07
C LYS A 51 6.48 4.38 23.91
N LYS A 52 5.54 5.17 24.46
CA LYS A 52 4.10 4.94 24.37
C LYS A 52 3.59 5.09 22.94
N THR A 53 4.01 6.13 22.22
CA THR A 53 3.59 6.34 20.81
C THR A 53 4.16 5.26 19.90
N LEU A 54 5.43 4.86 20.12
CA LEU A 54 6.05 3.77 19.38
C LEU A 54 5.31 2.45 19.62
N ALA A 55 5.06 2.10 20.88
CA ALA A 55 4.35 0.88 21.24
C ALA A 55 2.92 0.86 20.68
N ALA A 56 2.19 1.99 20.74
CA ALA A 56 0.86 2.08 20.16
C ALA A 56 0.88 1.79 18.66
N SER A 57 1.82 2.40 17.91
CA SER A 57 1.91 2.16 16.47
C SER A 57 2.34 0.73 16.13
N MET A 58 3.28 0.17 16.89
CA MET A 58 3.71 -1.22 16.74
C MET A 58 2.56 -2.19 16.98
N VAL A 59 1.78 -2.00 18.06
CA VAL A 59 0.62 -2.85 18.37
C VAL A 59 -0.41 -2.77 17.26
N THR A 60 -0.76 -1.56 16.80
CA THR A 60 -1.69 -1.38 15.66
C THR A 60 -1.19 -2.13 14.43
N THR A 61 0.09 -1.95 14.08
CA THR A 61 0.69 -2.59 12.91
C THR A 61 0.65 -4.12 13.04
N ILE A 62 1.07 -4.67 14.19
CA ILE A 62 1.07 -6.12 14.44
C ILE A 62 -0.33 -6.70 14.32
N VAL A 63 -1.33 -6.05 14.93
CA VAL A 63 -2.73 -6.50 14.85
C VAL A 63 -3.20 -6.50 13.40
N LEU A 64 -2.92 -5.43 12.65
CA LEU A 64 -3.26 -5.37 11.23
C LEU A 64 -2.53 -6.42 10.41
N THR A 65 -1.25 -6.68 10.66
CA THR A 65 -0.50 -7.75 10.00
C THR A 65 -1.14 -9.11 10.25
N ILE A 66 -1.50 -9.42 11.49
CA ILE A 66 -2.18 -10.68 11.81
C ILE A 66 -3.50 -10.81 11.05
N ILE A 67 -4.31 -9.73 10.99
CA ILE A 67 -5.58 -9.73 10.28
C ILE A 67 -5.37 -9.92 8.78
N VAL A 68 -4.49 -9.11 8.16
CA VAL A 68 -4.22 -9.14 6.72
C VAL A 68 -3.65 -10.50 6.31
N THR A 69 -2.64 -11.00 7.00
CA THR A 69 -2.09 -12.33 6.71
C THR A 69 -3.14 -13.41 6.92
N GLY A 70 -3.95 -13.34 7.98
CA GLY A 70 -5.05 -14.27 8.21
C GLY A 70 -6.09 -14.30 7.08
N VAL A 71 -6.43 -13.14 6.53
CA VAL A 71 -7.35 -13.02 5.38
C VAL A 71 -6.72 -13.60 4.11
N LEU A 72 -5.43 -13.36 3.87
CA LEU A 72 -4.71 -13.84 2.68
C LEU A 72 -4.42 -15.34 2.69
N LEU A 73 -4.27 -15.95 3.87
CA LEU A 73 -4.01 -17.39 3.97
C LEU A 73 -5.13 -18.23 3.34
N VAL A 74 -6.38 -17.77 3.38
CA VAL A 74 -7.53 -18.52 2.86
C VAL A 74 -7.54 -18.63 1.33
N PRO A 75 -7.44 -17.52 0.54
CA PRO A 75 -7.36 -17.62 -0.91
C PRO A 75 -6.06 -18.28 -1.38
N VAL A 76 -4.91 -17.98 -0.76
CA VAL A 76 -3.60 -18.42 -1.29
C VAL A 76 -3.30 -19.89 -0.99
N LEU A 77 -3.61 -20.39 0.22
CA LEU A 77 -3.30 -21.80 0.56
C LEU A 77 -4.20 -22.82 -0.15
N GLY A 78 -5.30 -22.39 -0.75
CA GLY A 78 -6.24 -23.26 -1.47
C GLY A 78 -6.06 -23.25 -2.99
N ALA A 79 -5.26 -22.33 -3.53
CA ALA A 79 -5.04 -22.17 -4.96
C ALA A 79 -3.77 -22.92 -5.38
N GLU A 80 -3.83 -23.71 -6.45
CA GLU A 80 -2.65 -24.31 -7.06
C GLU A 80 -1.99 -23.27 -7.98
N GLU A 81 -1.28 -22.30 -7.40
CA GLU A 81 -0.61 -21.21 -8.12
C GLU A 81 0.91 -21.41 -8.25
N ASP A 82 1.53 -20.66 -9.16
CA ASP A 82 2.98 -20.60 -9.28
C ASP A 82 3.58 -19.87 -8.07
N LEU A 83 4.74 -20.33 -7.58
CA LEU A 83 5.49 -19.71 -6.48
C LEU A 83 5.69 -18.20 -6.68
N LEU A 84 5.88 -17.72 -7.91
CA LEU A 84 6.02 -16.28 -8.17
C LEU A 84 4.73 -15.49 -7.89
N VAL A 85 3.57 -16.09 -8.15
CA VAL A 85 2.27 -15.50 -7.86
C VAL A 85 2.07 -15.42 -6.35
N GLU A 86 2.29 -16.54 -5.64
CA GLU A 86 2.20 -16.57 -4.17
C GLU A 86 3.13 -15.53 -3.52
N VAL A 87 4.38 -15.44 -4.00
CA VAL A 87 5.35 -14.46 -3.47
C VAL A 87 4.86 -13.02 -3.70
N ALA A 88 4.31 -12.71 -4.87
CA ALA A 88 3.79 -11.38 -5.15
C ALA A 88 2.56 -11.06 -4.28
N ASP A 89 1.62 -12.00 -4.17
CA ASP A 89 0.39 -11.87 -3.38
C ASP A 89 0.66 -11.64 -1.88
N PHE A 90 1.74 -12.21 -1.34
CA PHE A 90 2.19 -11.88 0.01
C PHE A 90 3.03 -10.61 0.07
N ALA A 91 3.84 -10.32 -0.95
CA ALA A 91 4.75 -9.17 -0.94
C ALA A 91 4.00 -7.85 -0.84
N TYR A 92 2.96 -7.63 -1.66
CA TYR A 92 2.26 -6.35 -1.68
C TYR A 92 1.63 -5.98 -0.33
N PRO A 93 0.76 -6.83 0.29
CA PRO A 93 0.13 -6.46 1.55
C PRO A 93 1.13 -6.38 2.72
N LEU A 94 2.23 -7.14 2.69
CA LEU A 94 3.28 -7.04 3.71
C LEU A 94 4.09 -5.75 3.59
N LEU A 95 4.43 -5.35 2.37
CA LEU A 95 5.14 -4.09 2.10
C LEU A 95 4.25 -2.88 2.42
N ASP A 96 2.96 -2.98 2.13
CA ASP A 96 1.96 -2.01 2.55
C ASP A 96 1.90 -1.83 4.06
N LEU A 97 1.88 -2.94 4.82
CA LEU A 97 1.88 -2.88 6.27
C LEU A 97 3.18 -2.28 6.82
N ALA A 98 4.32 -2.56 6.19
CA ALA A 98 5.58 -1.93 6.52
C ALA A 98 5.51 -0.40 6.28
N LEU A 99 4.97 0.04 5.15
CA LEU A 99 4.77 1.45 4.82
C LEU A 99 3.77 2.12 5.78
N PHE A 100 2.65 1.46 6.05
CA PHE A 100 1.63 1.88 6.99
C PHE A 100 2.22 2.07 8.39
N SER A 101 3.11 1.20 8.84
CA SER A 101 3.71 1.30 10.18
C SER A 101 4.42 2.64 10.42
N VAL A 102 5.12 3.15 9.40
CA VAL A 102 5.84 4.42 9.46
C VAL A 102 4.87 5.59 9.24
N ALA A 103 3.93 5.45 8.31
CA ALA A 103 2.86 6.43 8.08
C ALA A 103 2.03 6.67 9.35
N HIS A 104 1.71 5.61 10.08
CA HIS A 104 0.90 5.65 11.28
C HIS A 104 1.64 6.31 12.45
N LEU A 105 2.94 6.03 12.59
CA LEU A 105 3.80 6.75 13.53
C LEU A 105 3.77 8.26 13.27
N GLY A 106 3.93 8.68 12.02
CA GLY A 106 3.85 10.10 11.68
C GLY A 106 2.45 10.68 11.91
N LEU A 107 1.38 9.93 11.65
CA LEU A 107 0.03 10.37 11.96
C LEU A 107 -0.16 10.64 13.46
N ILE A 108 0.27 9.73 14.33
CA ILE A 108 0.20 9.90 15.79
C ILE A 108 0.97 11.16 16.21
N LEU A 109 2.16 11.35 15.63
CA LEU A 109 3.03 12.50 15.92
C LEU A 109 2.39 13.82 15.51
N PHE A 110 1.75 13.88 14.34
CA PHE A 110 1.23 15.12 13.77
C PHE A 110 -0.27 15.35 13.99
N TRP A 111 -0.97 14.42 14.65
CA TRP A 111 -2.44 14.41 14.79
C TRP A 111 -3.05 15.75 15.20
N LYS A 112 -2.41 16.44 16.16
CA LYS A 112 -2.91 17.72 16.72
C LYS A 112 -2.39 18.96 15.99
N GLY A 113 -1.52 18.79 15.00
CA GLY A 113 -0.88 19.88 14.27
C GLY A 113 -1.46 20.06 12.86
N LYS A 114 -0.95 21.08 12.16
CA LYS A 114 -1.35 21.36 10.77
C LYS A 114 -1.04 20.21 9.80
N LEU A 115 -0.01 19.43 10.12
CA LEU A 115 0.37 18.24 9.38
C LEU A 115 -0.55 17.03 9.63
N GLY A 116 -1.47 17.07 10.60
CA GLY A 116 -2.34 15.94 10.92
C GLY A 116 -3.22 15.50 9.75
N LYS A 117 -3.82 16.46 9.02
CA LYS A 117 -4.69 16.15 7.87
C LYS A 117 -3.93 15.52 6.69
N PRO A 118 -2.79 16.05 6.22
CA PRO A 118 -1.95 15.36 5.24
C PRO A 118 -1.59 13.93 5.65
N TRP A 119 -1.12 13.72 6.89
CA TRP A 119 -0.71 12.40 7.35
C TRP A 119 -1.89 11.42 7.49
N PHE A 120 -3.08 11.92 7.81
CA PHE A 120 -4.29 11.10 7.80
C PHE A 120 -4.60 10.60 6.38
N LEU A 121 -4.49 11.48 5.38
CA LEU A 121 -4.71 11.11 3.97
C LEU A 121 -3.66 10.13 3.46
N ILE A 122 -2.39 10.24 3.88
CA ILE A 122 -1.35 9.25 3.57
C ILE A 122 -1.73 7.87 4.14
N ASN A 123 -2.19 7.81 5.39
CA ASN A 123 -2.61 6.54 5.99
C ASN A 123 -3.84 5.96 5.29
N LEU A 124 -4.79 6.81 4.91
CA LEU A 124 -5.99 6.38 4.19
C LEU A 124 -5.65 5.87 2.79
N ALA A 125 -4.70 6.51 2.09
CA ALA A 125 -4.22 6.06 0.79
C ALA A 125 -3.59 4.66 0.88
N ILE A 126 -2.64 4.47 1.80
CA ILE A 126 -2.01 3.16 2.04
C ILE A 126 -3.07 2.10 2.37
N ALA A 127 -4.05 2.42 3.23
CA ALA A 127 -5.12 1.49 3.55
C ALA A 127 -5.98 1.11 2.33
N MET A 128 -6.20 2.03 1.39
CA MET A 128 -6.92 1.75 0.14
C MET A 128 -6.12 0.82 -0.76
N ASP A 129 -4.81 1.06 -0.92
CA ASP A 129 -3.91 0.15 -1.66
C ASP A 129 -3.90 -1.24 -1.02
N THR A 130 -3.80 -1.34 0.31
CA THR A 130 -3.80 -2.64 0.99
C THR A 130 -5.10 -3.40 0.79
N CYS A 131 -6.23 -2.70 0.85
CA CYS A 131 -7.51 -3.32 0.54
C CYS A 131 -7.59 -3.75 -0.93
N ALA A 132 -7.00 -2.98 -1.85
CA ALA A 132 -6.95 -3.31 -3.26
C ALA A 132 -6.10 -4.56 -3.53
N ASP A 133 -4.90 -4.64 -2.95
CA ASP A 133 -3.98 -5.77 -3.09
C ASP A 133 -4.61 -7.06 -2.53
N ILE A 134 -5.18 -7.00 -1.32
CA ILE A 134 -5.86 -8.16 -0.73
C ILE A 134 -7.03 -8.63 -1.61
N LEU A 135 -7.83 -7.68 -2.11
CA LEU A 135 -8.98 -8.02 -2.95
C LEU A 135 -8.53 -8.53 -4.34
N PHE A 136 -7.44 -8.00 -4.87
CA PHE A 136 -6.83 -8.46 -6.12
C PHE A 136 -6.34 -9.90 -5.99
N SER A 137 -5.56 -10.23 -4.96
CA SER A 137 -5.11 -11.61 -4.71
C SER A 137 -6.30 -12.55 -4.49
N TYR A 138 -7.30 -12.13 -3.71
CA TYR A 138 -8.51 -12.93 -3.51
C TYR A 138 -9.26 -13.22 -4.83
N LEU A 139 -9.48 -12.20 -5.66
CA LEU A 139 -10.21 -12.35 -6.92
C LEU A 139 -9.41 -13.12 -7.96
N THR A 140 -8.09 -12.97 -7.99
CA THR A 140 -7.19 -13.70 -8.89
C THR A 140 -7.18 -15.19 -8.54
N ALA A 141 -7.02 -15.54 -7.26
CA ALA A 141 -7.10 -16.92 -6.78
C ALA A 141 -8.43 -17.62 -7.10
N HIS A 142 -9.52 -16.85 -7.23
CA HIS A 142 -10.85 -17.35 -7.59
C HIS A 142 -11.19 -17.19 -9.08
N ASN A 143 -10.22 -16.82 -9.93
CA ASN A 143 -10.41 -16.56 -11.36
C ASN A 143 -11.57 -15.57 -11.66
N ALA A 144 -11.78 -14.61 -10.77
CA ALA A 144 -12.85 -13.61 -10.83
C ALA A 144 -12.34 -12.20 -11.16
N TYR A 145 -11.01 -11.98 -11.12
CA TYR A 145 -10.40 -10.74 -11.56
C TYR A 145 -10.44 -10.62 -13.09
N TYR A 146 -10.66 -9.40 -13.58
CA TYR A 146 -10.52 -9.03 -14.98
C TYR A 146 -10.04 -7.58 -15.07
N CYS A 147 -9.33 -7.23 -16.15
CA CYS A 147 -8.87 -5.86 -16.36
C CYS A 147 -10.05 -4.88 -16.42
N GLY A 148 -9.99 -3.79 -15.65
CA GLY A 148 -11.09 -2.82 -15.50
C GLY A 148 -12.08 -3.20 -14.41
N HIS A 149 -11.76 -4.19 -13.57
CA HIS A 149 -12.58 -4.53 -12.40
C HIS A 149 -12.72 -3.33 -11.46
N MET A 150 -13.88 -3.19 -10.82
CA MET A 150 -14.18 -2.04 -9.95
C MET A 150 -13.24 -1.90 -8.74
N LEU A 151 -12.51 -2.97 -8.38
CA LEU A 151 -11.45 -2.92 -7.36
C LEU A 151 -10.35 -1.93 -7.73
N GLU A 152 -10.06 -1.76 -9.03
CA GLU A 152 -8.97 -0.90 -9.50
C GLU A 152 -9.19 0.56 -9.07
N LEU A 153 -10.45 0.96 -8.82
CA LEU A 153 -10.76 2.28 -8.27
C LEU A 153 -10.10 2.52 -6.91
N LEU A 154 -9.83 1.49 -6.12
CA LEU A 154 -9.13 1.62 -4.85
C LEU A 154 -7.69 2.13 -5.05
N TYR A 155 -6.94 1.55 -6.00
CA TYR A 155 -5.60 2.05 -6.38
C TYR A 155 -5.67 3.51 -6.86
N HIS A 156 -6.64 3.82 -7.73
CA HIS A 156 -6.81 5.18 -8.25
C HIS A 156 -7.17 6.18 -7.13
N PHE A 157 -8.03 5.80 -6.20
CA PHE A 157 -8.36 6.63 -5.04
C PHE A 157 -7.16 6.80 -4.11
N SER A 158 -6.35 5.76 -3.91
CA SER A 158 -5.07 5.88 -3.19
C SER A 158 -4.18 6.94 -3.81
N TYR A 159 -3.98 6.91 -5.13
CA TYR A 159 -3.17 7.93 -5.83
C TYR A 159 -3.72 9.34 -5.67
N LEU A 160 -5.04 9.51 -5.75
CA LEU A 160 -5.68 10.81 -5.52
C LEU A 160 -5.52 11.29 -4.07
N LEU A 161 -5.59 10.38 -3.10
CA LEU A 161 -5.38 10.67 -1.69
C LEU A 161 -3.92 11.06 -1.40
N PHE A 162 -2.94 10.35 -1.98
CA PHE A 162 -1.53 10.74 -1.88
C PHE A 162 -1.29 12.12 -2.49
N MET A 163 -1.82 12.38 -3.68
CA MET A 163 -1.71 13.67 -4.34
C MET A 163 -2.29 14.79 -3.47
N LEU A 164 -3.49 14.60 -2.93
CA LEU A 164 -4.13 15.56 -2.04
C LEU A 164 -3.34 15.75 -0.75
N ALA A 165 -2.80 14.67 -0.18
CA ALA A 165 -1.98 14.73 1.02
C ALA A 165 -0.74 15.59 0.81
N PHE A 166 0.00 15.37 -0.28
CA PHE A 166 1.19 16.15 -0.60
C PHE A 166 0.87 17.60 -0.95
N TYR A 167 -0.23 17.85 -1.65
CA TYR A 167 -0.70 19.20 -1.92
C TYR A 167 -1.02 19.98 -0.63
N LEU A 168 -1.72 19.35 0.32
CA LEU A 168 -2.02 19.98 1.60
C LEU A 168 -0.77 20.14 2.46
N HIS A 169 0.14 19.16 2.44
CA HIS A 169 1.42 19.25 3.14
C HIS A 169 2.25 20.44 2.65
N ALA A 170 2.36 20.61 1.34
CA ALA A 170 3.13 21.70 0.72
C ALA A 170 2.59 23.11 1.06
N LYS A 171 1.31 23.25 1.41
CA LYS A 171 0.71 24.53 1.84
C LYS A 171 1.02 24.90 3.29
N GLU A 172 1.48 23.94 4.09
CA GLU A 172 1.82 24.16 5.49
C GLU A 172 3.31 24.47 5.71
N LEU A 173 4.11 24.43 4.63
CA LEU A 173 5.50 24.90 4.56
C LEU A 173 5.54 26.41 4.25
#